data_AF-A0A7K0KK83-F1
#
_entry.id   AF-A0A7K0KK83-F1
#
_cell.length_a   1.000
_cell.length_b   1.000
_cell.length_c   1.000
_cell.angle_alpha   90.00
_cell.angle_beta   90.00
_cell.angle_gamma   90.00
#
_symmetry.space_group_name_H-M   'P 1'
#
loop_
_entity.id
_entity.type
_entity.pdbx_description
1 polymer ?
#
loop_
_entity_poly.entity_id
_entity_poly.type
_entity_poly.pdbx_seq_one_letter_code
_entity_poly.pdbx_strand_id
1 'polypeptide(L)'
;MISLRAPANAVGVAVIAAAARAVVATEGGNGDAAALVLQMAAEDARMRATVGRDDAELDLTAQVDGTEILVILRDRGEPVSGPARMLAPLIELGVMTSAEGFIDDAGNVTEVRFARPGHAQILDSANIAQVTDDDALSTEPVTLRALQAGDAPALTRAIYRCYGWTYPHPDLYYPERIAAAIEAGRRIGEVAVTADGEIAAHWGALFLTPTIVESGLALTDPRFRRRGLAKELDQRVIARLLTSEAAGCVMNPVLTHTATQQLALEEGSVIVGAYLSYGMPVEQVGITSGVLRERRSLPLAYRTVKPLTPATLWVPAPYTSFVHAAIDNTSWPREFGSAQRAPQVAAQTVVATKLDSFNRRGEIEVRSLGQDLVDAVDEALIALRGSGAEVVHVFLPVNEPALQVLGEGLTELGLAFGSIIPEYTAQGDALVLQWLADPAVDTSTWHYLNDEIEVFITAILRQVRDLSERGTQSRRRAAHRAALFAALDR
;
A
#
# COMPACT_ATOMS: atom_id res chain seq x y z
N MET A 1 4.87 15.69 -22.12
CA MET A 1 5.64 16.08 -20.93
C MET A 1 5.84 17.58 -20.99
N ILE A 2 5.33 18.31 -20.00
CA ILE A 2 5.50 19.76 -19.90
C ILE A 2 6.45 20.00 -18.73
N SER A 3 7.39 20.93 -18.88
CA SER A 3 8.36 21.32 -17.85
C SER A 3 8.40 22.85 -17.75
N LEU A 4 8.34 23.36 -16.53
CA LEU A 4 8.35 24.78 -16.21
C LEU A 4 9.26 25.03 -15.01
N ARG A 5 10.04 26.10 -15.07
CA ARG A 5 10.85 26.59 -13.96
C ARG A 5 10.40 27.99 -13.56
N ALA A 6 10.25 28.23 -12.26
CA ALA A 6 9.82 29.52 -11.71
C ALA A 6 10.61 29.87 -10.44
N PRO A 7 10.80 31.16 -10.10
CA PRO A 7 11.44 31.54 -8.84
C PRO A 7 10.57 31.15 -7.64
N ALA A 8 11.17 30.77 -6.51
CA ALA A 8 10.46 30.46 -5.27
C ALA A 8 10.05 31.76 -4.54
N ASN A 9 9.20 32.56 -5.18
CA ASN A 9 8.57 33.75 -4.64
C ASN A 9 7.08 33.77 -4.98
N ALA A 10 6.34 34.76 -4.51
CA ALA A 10 4.89 34.84 -4.73
C ALA A 10 4.49 34.81 -6.22
N VAL A 11 5.31 35.39 -7.11
CA VAL A 11 5.07 35.36 -8.56
C VAL A 11 5.26 33.96 -9.10
N GLY A 12 6.35 33.28 -8.73
CA GLY A 12 6.59 31.93 -9.21
C GLY A 12 5.58 30.91 -8.67
N VAL A 13 5.12 31.04 -7.43
CA VAL A 13 4.00 30.23 -6.90
C VAL A 13 2.75 30.38 -7.78
N ALA A 14 2.40 31.62 -8.17
CA ALA A 14 1.27 31.86 -9.07
C ALA A 14 1.49 31.27 -10.48
N VAL A 15 2.72 31.33 -10.99
CA VAL A 15 3.09 30.73 -12.29
C VAL A 15 3.00 29.21 -12.24
N ILE A 16 3.47 28.56 -11.17
CA ILE A 16 3.33 27.12 -10.95
C ILE A 16 1.84 26.72 -10.94
N ALA A 17 1.00 27.42 -10.18
CA ALA A 17 -0.43 27.14 -10.10
C ALA A 17 -1.14 27.32 -11.46
N ALA A 18 -0.82 28.38 -12.20
CA ALA A 18 -1.39 28.64 -13.52
C ALA A 18 -0.96 27.59 -14.55
N ALA A 19 0.30 27.16 -14.51
CA ALA A 19 0.80 26.09 -15.37
C ALA A 19 0.12 24.75 -15.04
N ALA A 20 0.03 24.38 -13.77
CA ALA A 20 -0.67 23.18 -13.33
C ALA A 20 -2.13 23.18 -13.82
N ARG A 21 -2.84 24.32 -13.70
CA ARG A 21 -4.19 24.49 -14.26
C ARG A 21 -4.23 24.17 -15.75
N ALA A 22 -3.37 24.81 -16.52
CA ALA A 22 -3.36 24.69 -17.97
C ALA A 22 -3.04 23.24 -18.40
N VAL A 23 -2.03 22.62 -17.80
CA VAL A 23 -1.64 21.25 -18.15
C VAL A 23 -2.72 20.25 -17.77
N VAL A 24 -3.22 20.30 -16.53
CA VAL A 24 -4.21 19.34 -16.07
C VAL A 24 -5.52 19.48 -16.85
N ALA A 25 -5.98 20.72 -17.13
CA ALA A 25 -7.16 20.95 -17.96
C ALA A 25 -6.98 20.44 -19.39
N THR A 26 -5.79 20.62 -20.00
CA THR A 26 -5.51 20.14 -21.36
C THR A 26 -5.58 18.62 -21.46
N GLU A 27 -5.11 17.92 -20.42
CA GLU A 27 -5.15 16.44 -20.33
C GLU A 27 -6.52 15.89 -19.88
N GLY A 28 -7.52 16.76 -19.77
CA GLY A 28 -8.91 16.47 -19.44
C GLY A 28 -9.23 16.51 -17.96
N GLY A 29 -8.25 16.71 -17.07
CA GLY A 29 -8.39 16.78 -15.62
C GLY A 29 -9.04 18.06 -15.09
N ASN A 30 -9.26 18.12 -13.77
CA ASN A 30 -9.75 19.33 -13.11
C ASN A 30 -8.60 20.34 -12.92
N GLY A 31 -8.46 21.28 -13.86
CA GLY A 31 -7.41 22.30 -13.80
C GLY A 31 -7.50 23.23 -12.58
N ASP A 32 -8.69 23.53 -12.07
CA ASP A 32 -8.83 24.41 -10.90
C ASP A 32 -8.42 23.71 -9.60
N ALA A 33 -8.74 22.43 -9.47
CA ALA A 33 -8.20 21.58 -8.41
C ALA A 33 -6.67 21.53 -8.46
N ALA A 34 -6.10 21.36 -9.65
CA ALA A 34 -4.65 21.35 -9.83
C ALA A 34 -4.01 22.70 -9.46
N ALA A 35 -4.63 23.81 -9.85
CA ALA A 35 -4.15 25.14 -9.47
C ALA A 35 -4.11 25.31 -7.96
N LEU A 36 -5.18 24.93 -7.25
CA LEU A 36 -5.28 25.01 -5.80
C LEU A 36 -4.19 24.18 -5.11
N VAL A 37 -4.08 22.90 -5.49
CA VAL A 37 -3.13 21.97 -4.88
C VAL A 37 -1.69 22.41 -5.12
N LEU A 38 -1.33 22.77 -6.36
CA LEU A 38 0.03 23.16 -6.69
C LEU A 38 0.38 24.56 -6.14
N GLN A 39 -0.61 25.43 -5.93
CA GLN A 39 -0.40 26.68 -5.19
C GLN A 39 -0.02 26.38 -3.73
N MET A 40 -0.72 25.47 -3.07
CA MET A 40 -0.44 25.08 -1.68
C MET A 40 0.93 24.40 -1.55
N ALA A 41 1.25 23.46 -2.44
CA ALA A 41 2.54 22.77 -2.46
C ALA A 41 3.71 23.74 -2.74
N ALA A 42 3.54 24.66 -3.69
CA ALA A 42 4.56 25.65 -4.02
C ALA A 42 4.75 26.69 -2.90
N GLU A 43 3.69 27.06 -2.19
CA GLU A 43 3.78 27.95 -1.03
C GLU A 43 4.51 27.28 0.14
N ASP A 44 4.26 26.00 0.39
CA ASP A 44 4.98 25.19 1.36
C ASP A 44 6.47 25.09 1.01
N ALA A 45 6.80 24.81 -0.25
CA ALA A 45 8.18 24.85 -0.77
C ALA A 45 8.84 26.22 -0.63
N ARG A 46 8.09 27.30 -0.89
CA ARG A 46 8.55 28.69 -0.72
C ARG A 46 8.91 28.98 0.74
N MET A 47 8.10 28.51 1.69
CA MET A 47 8.35 28.71 3.11
C MET A 47 9.58 27.96 3.61
N ARG A 48 9.94 26.83 2.97
CA ARG A 48 11.18 26.09 3.23
C ARG A 48 12.42 26.68 2.57
N ALA A 49 12.26 27.61 1.64
CA ALA A 49 13.37 28.15 0.84
C ALA A 49 14.30 29.10 1.62
N THR A 50 14.13 29.27 2.94
CA THR A 50 14.69 30.40 3.70
C THR A 50 15.84 30.06 4.65
N VAL A 51 16.98 29.62 4.12
CA VAL A 51 18.30 29.99 4.68
C VAL A 51 19.29 30.35 3.54
N GLY A 52 19.30 31.63 3.13
CA GLY A 52 20.48 32.26 2.51
C GLY A 52 20.68 32.16 0.99
N ARG A 53 19.68 31.84 0.17
CA ARG A 53 19.81 31.88 -1.30
C ARG A 53 18.67 32.69 -1.95
N ASP A 54 19.02 33.83 -2.53
CA ASP A 54 18.09 34.71 -3.27
C ASP A 54 17.59 34.08 -4.59
N ASP A 55 18.16 32.94 -5.01
CA ASP A 55 17.90 32.24 -6.28
C ASP A 55 17.20 30.87 -6.10
N ALA A 56 16.35 30.71 -5.09
CA ALA A 56 15.57 29.47 -4.95
C ALA A 56 14.60 29.28 -6.13
N GLU A 57 14.55 28.08 -6.71
CA GLU A 57 13.75 27.74 -7.90
C GLU A 57 12.75 26.63 -7.58
N LEU A 58 11.60 26.69 -8.26
CA LEU A 58 10.56 25.66 -8.31
C LEU A 58 10.52 25.08 -9.72
N ASP A 59 10.64 23.76 -9.81
CA ASP A 59 10.60 23.01 -11.08
C ASP A 59 9.33 22.16 -11.13
N LEU A 60 8.45 22.40 -12.10
CA LEU A 60 7.20 21.67 -12.29
C LEU A 60 7.29 20.82 -13.56
N THR A 61 7.01 19.52 -13.45
CA THR A 61 6.78 18.66 -14.59
C THR A 61 5.40 18.02 -14.53
N ALA A 62 4.83 17.69 -15.67
CA ALA A 62 3.55 16.99 -15.74
C ALA A 62 3.51 15.99 -16.89
N GLN A 63 2.93 14.82 -16.61
CA GLN A 63 2.76 13.72 -17.55
C GLN A 63 1.48 12.93 -17.28
N VAL A 64 0.93 12.34 -18.32
CA VAL A 64 -0.16 11.37 -18.19
C VAL A 64 0.41 10.02 -17.78
N ASP A 65 -0.15 9.44 -16.72
CA ASP A 65 0.15 8.08 -16.24
C ASP A 65 -1.17 7.29 -16.15
N GLY A 66 -1.51 6.61 -17.25
CA GLY A 66 -2.77 5.87 -17.37
C GLY A 66 -4.01 6.76 -17.16
N THR A 67 -4.72 6.51 -16.06
CA THR A 67 -5.98 7.19 -15.70
C THR A 67 -5.77 8.50 -14.96
N GLU A 68 -4.52 8.89 -14.72
CA GLU A 68 -4.16 10.03 -13.90
C GLU A 68 -3.20 10.96 -14.64
N ILE A 69 -3.10 12.17 -14.14
CA ILE A 69 -2.07 13.14 -14.51
C ILE A 69 -1.16 13.28 -13.30
N LEU A 70 0.09 12.83 -13.45
CA LEU A 70 1.14 13.01 -12.46
C LEU A 70 1.76 14.40 -12.68
N VAL A 71 1.70 15.22 -11.65
CA VAL A 71 2.35 16.53 -11.58
C VAL A 71 3.43 16.45 -10.52
N ILE A 72 4.67 16.75 -10.88
CA ILE A 72 5.83 16.70 -9.99
C ILE A 72 6.32 18.13 -9.79
N LEU A 73 6.35 18.58 -8.54
CA LEU A 73 6.96 19.84 -8.12
C LEU A 73 8.28 19.53 -7.41
N ARG A 74 9.34 20.25 -7.76
CA ARG A 74 10.66 20.13 -7.15
C ARG A 74 11.14 21.44 -6.57
N ASP A 75 11.80 21.36 -5.42
CA ASP A 75 12.42 22.49 -4.73
C ASP A 75 13.75 22.08 -4.06
N ARG A 76 14.52 23.07 -3.59
CA ARG A 76 15.81 22.87 -2.90
C ARG A 76 15.82 23.51 -1.50
N GLY A 77 14.65 23.67 -0.90
CA GLY A 77 14.50 24.15 0.47
C GLY A 77 14.88 23.09 1.51
N GLU A 78 14.48 23.31 2.75
CA GLU A 78 14.63 22.31 3.81
C GLU A 78 14.09 20.92 3.38
N PRO A 79 14.81 19.83 3.70
CA PRO A 79 14.41 18.46 3.38
C PRO A 79 12.97 18.11 3.77
N VAL A 80 12.27 17.34 2.93
CA VAL A 80 10.91 16.83 3.21
C VAL A 80 10.88 15.33 3.47
N SER A 81 10.04 14.90 4.41
CA SER A 81 9.78 13.48 4.74
C SER A 81 8.40 12.99 4.28
N GLY A 82 7.66 13.82 3.53
CA GLY A 82 6.32 13.53 3.03
C GLY A 82 5.69 14.74 2.32
N PRO A 83 4.49 14.60 1.76
CA PRO A 83 3.80 15.72 1.13
C PRO A 83 3.40 16.77 2.17
N ALA A 84 3.19 18.01 1.71
CA ALA A 84 2.74 19.10 2.56
C ALA A 84 1.46 18.71 3.32
N ARG A 85 1.44 18.82 4.66
CA ARG A 85 0.31 18.34 5.50
C ARG A 85 -1.05 18.91 5.09
N MET A 86 -1.05 20.11 4.55
CA MET A 86 -2.23 20.80 4.03
C MET A 86 -2.88 20.11 2.82
N LEU A 87 -2.19 19.17 2.19
CA LEU A 87 -2.68 18.40 1.04
C LEU A 87 -3.55 17.22 1.45
N ALA A 88 -3.34 16.63 2.63
CA ALA A 88 -4.08 15.44 3.03
C ALA A 88 -5.62 15.60 2.99
N PRO A 89 -6.22 16.70 3.49
CA PRO A 89 -7.67 16.91 3.39
C PRO A 89 -8.17 16.96 1.94
N LEU A 90 -7.33 17.36 0.99
CA LEU A 90 -7.69 17.44 -0.42
C LEU A 90 -7.77 16.06 -1.08
N ILE A 91 -7.05 15.06 -0.57
CA ILE A 91 -7.19 13.65 -0.98
C ILE A 91 -8.56 13.13 -0.50
N GLU A 92 -8.92 13.39 0.76
CA GLU A 92 -10.21 12.97 1.33
C GLU A 92 -11.40 13.62 0.62
N LEU A 93 -11.26 14.89 0.22
CA LEU A 93 -12.27 15.63 -0.54
C LEU A 93 -12.32 15.26 -2.04
N GLY A 94 -11.44 14.36 -2.51
CA GLY A 94 -11.40 13.92 -3.91
C GLY A 94 -10.90 14.99 -4.90
N VAL A 95 -10.20 16.02 -4.42
CA VAL A 95 -9.61 17.09 -5.24
C VAL A 95 -8.40 16.55 -6.03
N MET A 96 -7.70 15.59 -5.46
CA MET A 96 -6.59 14.84 -6.05
C MET A 96 -6.64 13.38 -5.59
N THR A 97 -5.95 12.49 -6.30
CA THR A 97 -5.98 11.04 -6.02
C THR A 97 -4.84 10.59 -5.11
N SER A 98 -3.69 11.24 -5.19
CA SER A 98 -2.60 11.04 -4.23
C SER A 98 -1.69 12.26 -4.15
N ALA A 99 -0.94 12.33 -3.06
CA ALA A 99 0.23 13.17 -2.94
C ALA A 99 1.35 12.38 -2.25
N GLU A 100 2.57 12.48 -2.76
CA GLU A 100 3.78 11.88 -2.20
C GLU A 100 4.84 12.96 -2.08
N GLY A 101 5.67 12.88 -1.04
CA GLY A 101 6.81 13.77 -0.86
C GLY A 101 8.03 12.94 -0.47
N PHE A 102 9.15 13.21 -1.11
CA PHE A 102 10.42 12.53 -0.85
C PHE A 102 11.59 13.41 -1.31
N ILE A 103 12.80 12.94 -1.05
CA ILE A 103 14.05 13.58 -1.48
C ILE A 103 14.71 12.67 -2.51
N ASP A 104 15.32 13.26 -3.53
CA ASP A 104 16.25 12.56 -4.40
C ASP A 104 17.53 13.38 -4.60
N ASP A 105 18.41 12.92 -5.49
CA ASP A 105 19.71 13.55 -5.78
C ASP A 105 19.58 15.01 -6.26
N ALA A 106 18.40 15.45 -6.69
CA ALA A 106 18.16 16.79 -7.21
C ALA A 106 17.44 17.74 -6.22
N GLY A 107 16.89 17.22 -5.11
CA GLY A 107 16.24 17.99 -4.06
C GLY A 107 14.93 17.36 -3.56
N ASN A 108 14.05 18.20 -3.02
CA ASN A 108 12.72 17.80 -2.60
C ASN A 108 11.85 17.53 -3.83
N VAL A 109 11.03 16.50 -3.75
CA VAL A 109 10.06 16.09 -4.77
C VAL A 109 8.70 16.01 -4.12
N THR A 110 7.73 16.72 -4.66
CA THR A 110 6.31 16.58 -4.34
C THR A 110 5.58 16.07 -5.57
N GLU A 111 5.14 14.83 -5.54
CA GLU A 111 4.33 14.22 -6.57
C GLU A 111 2.86 14.36 -6.21
N VAL A 112 2.04 14.84 -7.13
CA VAL A 112 0.59 14.97 -6.97
C VAL A 112 -0.10 14.34 -8.17
N ARG A 113 -1.09 13.50 -7.91
CA ARG A 113 -1.87 12.83 -8.96
C ARG A 113 -3.28 13.36 -9.03
N PHE A 114 -3.74 13.64 -10.25
CA PHE A 114 -5.12 14.07 -10.51
C PHE A 114 -5.84 13.04 -11.36
N ALA A 115 -7.06 12.69 -10.97
CA ALA A 115 -7.91 11.85 -11.81
C ALA A 115 -8.19 12.53 -13.15
N ARG A 116 -8.14 11.75 -14.23
CA ARG A 116 -8.67 12.15 -15.53
C ARG A 116 -10.16 11.80 -15.56
N PRO A 117 -11.10 12.75 -15.73
CA PRO A 117 -12.55 12.54 -15.77
C PRO A 117 -13.05 11.47 -16.74
N GLY A 118 -12.32 11.18 -17.83
CA GLY A 118 -12.60 10.01 -18.68
C GLY A 118 -12.39 8.67 -17.96
N HIS A 119 -11.91 8.69 -16.72
CA HIS A 119 -11.53 7.57 -15.88
C HIS A 119 -11.98 7.72 -14.40
N ALA A 120 -13.06 8.49 -14.17
CA ALA A 120 -13.70 8.66 -12.87
C ALA A 120 -15.21 8.34 -12.90
N GLN A 121 -15.70 7.72 -13.98
CA GLN A 121 -17.11 7.36 -14.11
C GLN A 121 -17.37 6.03 -13.42
N ILE A 122 -18.00 6.12 -12.26
CA ILE A 122 -18.65 4.97 -11.65
C ILE A 122 -19.71 4.47 -12.63
N LEU A 123 -19.63 3.20 -13.01
CA LEU A 123 -20.63 2.58 -13.88
C LEU A 123 -22.02 2.69 -13.21
N ASP A 124 -23.03 3.18 -13.94
CA ASP A 124 -24.39 3.32 -13.42
C ASP A 124 -24.90 1.96 -12.93
N SER A 125 -24.95 1.84 -11.60
CA SER A 125 -25.28 0.61 -10.89
C SER A 125 -26.73 0.59 -10.43
N ALA A 126 -27.54 1.60 -10.77
CA ALA A 126 -28.91 1.76 -10.30
C ALA A 126 -29.83 0.56 -10.63
N ASN A 127 -29.45 -0.27 -11.60
CA ASN A 127 -30.19 -1.46 -12.02
C ASN A 127 -29.46 -2.80 -11.75
N ILE A 128 -28.36 -2.81 -10.99
CA ILE A 128 -27.66 -4.05 -10.65
C ILE A 128 -28.17 -4.53 -9.29
N ALA A 129 -29.05 -5.53 -9.30
CA ALA A 129 -29.40 -6.25 -8.09
C ALA A 129 -28.17 -6.99 -7.56
N GLN A 130 -27.85 -6.80 -6.27
CA GLN A 130 -26.92 -7.67 -5.58
C GLN A 130 -27.52 -9.07 -5.52
N VAL A 131 -26.68 -10.07 -5.70
CA VAL A 131 -27.09 -11.45 -5.46
C VAL A 131 -27.23 -11.68 -3.97
N THR A 132 -27.98 -12.71 -3.60
CA THR A 132 -28.19 -13.13 -2.22
C THR A 132 -27.80 -14.59 -2.06
N ASP A 133 -27.58 -15.01 -0.82
CA ASP A 133 -27.23 -16.38 -0.45
C ASP A 133 -28.31 -17.39 -0.87
N ASP A 134 -29.55 -16.92 -0.99
CA ASP A 134 -30.72 -17.72 -1.36
C ASP A 134 -30.88 -17.89 -2.89
N ASP A 135 -30.06 -17.22 -3.70
CA ASP A 135 -30.12 -17.36 -5.16
C ASP A 135 -29.76 -18.79 -5.59
N ALA A 136 -30.57 -19.34 -6.49
CA ALA A 136 -30.37 -20.69 -6.99
C ALA A 136 -29.04 -20.83 -7.75
N LEU A 137 -28.38 -21.97 -7.56
CA LEU A 137 -27.16 -22.30 -8.31
C LEU A 137 -27.47 -22.41 -9.81
N SER A 138 -26.70 -21.67 -10.62
CA SER A 138 -26.75 -21.67 -12.07
C SER A 138 -25.95 -22.82 -12.66
N THR A 139 -26.59 -23.55 -13.57
CA THR A 139 -25.97 -24.59 -14.41
C THR A 139 -25.51 -24.06 -15.76
N GLU A 140 -25.63 -22.75 -16.01
CA GLU A 140 -25.25 -22.14 -17.28
C GLU A 140 -23.77 -22.42 -17.62
N PRO A 141 -23.45 -22.85 -18.84
CA PRO A 141 -22.07 -23.02 -19.27
C PRO A 141 -21.27 -21.72 -19.18
N VAL A 142 -20.00 -21.83 -18.81
CA VAL A 142 -19.06 -20.69 -18.79
C VAL A 142 -17.82 -21.03 -19.60
N THR A 143 -17.26 -20.02 -20.25
CA THR A 143 -15.98 -20.11 -20.96
C THR A 143 -14.90 -19.46 -20.11
N LEU A 144 -13.83 -20.21 -19.82
CA LEU A 144 -12.68 -19.67 -19.11
C LEU A 144 -11.70 -19.04 -20.11
N ARG A 145 -11.30 -17.79 -19.88
CA ARG A 145 -10.28 -17.09 -20.71
C ARG A 145 -9.56 -15.98 -19.94
N ALA A 146 -8.48 -15.48 -20.50
CA ALA A 146 -7.80 -14.30 -19.99
C ALA A 146 -8.75 -13.09 -19.94
N LEU A 147 -8.63 -12.30 -18.88
CA LEU A 147 -9.25 -10.99 -18.72
C LEU A 147 -8.65 -10.03 -19.75
N GLN A 148 -9.51 -9.26 -20.42
CA GLN A 148 -9.15 -8.26 -21.41
C GLN A 148 -9.65 -6.87 -20.97
N ALA A 149 -9.06 -5.80 -21.51
CA ALA A 149 -9.47 -4.43 -21.19
C ALA A 149 -10.99 -4.19 -21.45
N GLY A 150 -11.53 -4.79 -22.52
CA GLY A 150 -12.96 -4.72 -22.85
C GLY A 150 -13.89 -5.40 -21.84
N ASP A 151 -13.38 -6.26 -20.96
CA ASP A 151 -14.17 -6.92 -19.90
C ASP A 151 -14.39 -6.03 -18.69
N ALA A 152 -13.68 -4.90 -18.58
CA ALA A 152 -13.69 -4.08 -17.39
C ALA A 152 -15.08 -3.65 -16.91
N PRO A 153 -16.04 -3.28 -17.78
CA PRO A 153 -17.42 -3.00 -17.35
C PRO A 153 -18.10 -4.24 -16.75
N ALA A 154 -17.91 -5.42 -17.34
CA ALA A 154 -18.48 -6.66 -16.83
C ALA A 154 -17.88 -7.06 -15.48
N LEU A 155 -16.57 -6.83 -15.29
CA LEU A 155 -15.88 -7.12 -14.04
C LEU A 155 -16.38 -6.21 -12.92
N THR A 156 -16.50 -4.91 -13.21
CA THR A 156 -17.08 -3.92 -12.29
C THR A 156 -18.48 -4.34 -11.83
N ARG A 157 -19.35 -4.73 -12.76
CA ARG A 157 -20.71 -5.23 -12.44
C ARG A 157 -20.66 -6.47 -11.55
N ALA A 158 -19.79 -7.42 -11.85
CA ALA A 158 -19.68 -8.65 -11.08
C ALA A 158 -19.14 -8.42 -9.65
N ILE A 159 -18.19 -7.49 -9.49
CA ILE A 159 -17.70 -7.04 -8.17
C ILE A 159 -18.83 -6.42 -7.37
N TYR A 160 -19.54 -5.44 -7.94
CA TYR A 160 -20.65 -4.78 -7.26
C TYR A 160 -21.75 -5.76 -6.86
N ARG A 161 -22.08 -6.72 -7.72
CA ARG A 161 -23.09 -7.74 -7.44
C ARG A 161 -22.77 -8.60 -6.21
N CYS A 162 -21.48 -8.88 -5.97
CA CYS A 162 -21.04 -9.82 -4.93
C CYS A 162 -20.55 -9.15 -3.63
N TYR A 163 -20.20 -7.86 -3.69
CA TYR A 163 -19.58 -7.13 -2.57
C TYR A 163 -20.23 -5.77 -2.30
N GLY A 164 -21.22 -5.35 -3.09
CA GLY A 164 -21.78 -4.00 -3.04
C GLY A 164 -20.69 -2.96 -3.23
N TRP A 165 -20.59 -1.99 -2.31
CA TRP A 165 -19.55 -0.95 -2.27
C TRP A 165 -18.36 -1.28 -1.37
N THR A 166 -18.28 -2.51 -0.86
CA THR A 166 -17.33 -2.87 0.20
C THR A 166 -16.10 -3.61 -0.31
N TYR A 167 -15.91 -3.75 -1.63
CA TYR A 167 -14.73 -4.42 -2.18
C TYR A 167 -13.46 -3.61 -1.85
N PRO A 168 -12.38 -4.25 -1.34
CA PRO A 168 -11.22 -3.54 -0.79
C PRO A 168 -10.34 -2.83 -1.81
N HIS A 169 -10.51 -3.11 -3.11
CA HIS A 169 -9.81 -2.42 -4.19
C HIS A 169 -10.79 -1.50 -4.92
N PRO A 170 -10.87 -0.21 -4.54
CA PRO A 170 -11.86 0.71 -5.10
C PRO A 170 -11.70 0.92 -6.61
N ASP A 171 -10.50 0.70 -7.16
CA ASP A 171 -10.25 0.77 -8.61
C ASP A 171 -11.10 -0.21 -9.42
N LEU A 172 -11.59 -1.29 -8.82
CA LEU A 172 -12.48 -2.23 -9.52
C LEU A 172 -13.90 -1.70 -9.73
N TYR A 173 -14.24 -0.52 -9.19
CA TYR A 173 -15.49 0.18 -9.48
C TYR A 173 -15.39 1.13 -10.68
N TYR A 174 -14.20 1.26 -11.28
CA TYR A 174 -13.92 2.16 -12.39
C TYR A 174 -13.40 1.35 -13.58
N PRO A 175 -14.28 0.96 -14.53
CA PRO A 175 -13.91 0.12 -15.68
C PRO A 175 -12.65 0.60 -16.43
N GLU A 176 -12.58 1.89 -16.70
CA GLU A 176 -11.41 2.61 -17.20
C GLU A 176 -10.06 2.32 -16.49
N ARG A 177 -10.04 2.23 -15.15
CA ARG A 177 -8.84 2.00 -14.35
C ARG A 177 -8.41 0.55 -14.46
N ILE A 178 -9.38 -0.35 -14.50
CA ILE A 178 -9.15 -1.77 -14.79
C ILE A 178 -8.53 -1.91 -16.19
N ALA A 179 -9.14 -1.29 -17.21
CA ALA A 179 -8.68 -1.35 -18.60
C ALA A 179 -7.26 -0.79 -18.74
N ALA A 180 -7.00 0.41 -18.20
CA ALA A 180 -5.68 1.02 -18.23
C ALA A 180 -4.62 0.20 -17.47
N ALA A 181 -4.98 -0.43 -16.34
CA ALA A 181 -4.07 -1.31 -15.62
C ALA A 181 -3.73 -2.58 -16.41
N ILE A 182 -4.68 -3.14 -17.15
CA ILE A 182 -4.46 -4.29 -18.04
C ILE A 182 -3.54 -3.89 -19.21
N GLU A 183 -3.84 -2.77 -19.88
CA GLU A 183 -3.08 -2.27 -21.02
C GLU A 183 -1.63 -1.90 -20.64
N ALA A 184 -1.44 -1.33 -19.45
CA ALA A 184 -0.12 -1.01 -18.90
C ALA A 184 0.63 -2.24 -18.37
N GLY A 185 0.05 -3.44 -18.43
CA GLY A 185 0.64 -4.67 -17.89
C GLY A 185 0.70 -4.72 -16.35
N ARG A 186 0.10 -3.75 -15.66
CA ARG A 186 0.05 -3.70 -14.18
C ARG A 186 -0.95 -4.69 -13.59
N ARG A 187 -1.92 -5.16 -14.38
CA ARG A 187 -2.92 -6.16 -13.99
C ARG A 187 -2.99 -7.28 -15.01
N ILE A 188 -3.02 -8.51 -14.51
CA ILE A 188 -3.46 -9.68 -15.28
C ILE A 188 -4.60 -10.38 -14.54
N GLY A 189 -5.32 -11.24 -15.24
CA GLY A 189 -6.38 -12.02 -14.61
C GLY A 189 -7.02 -12.99 -15.58
N GLU A 190 -7.82 -13.89 -15.02
CA GLU A 190 -8.60 -14.90 -15.72
C GLU A 190 -10.07 -14.76 -15.31
N VAL A 191 -10.97 -14.99 -16.25
CA VAL A 191 -12.41 -14.87 -16.05
C VAL A 191 -13.16 -16.10 -16.54
N ALA A 192 -14.23 -16.45 -15.83
CA ALA A 192 -15.27 -17.36 -16.29
C ALA A 192 -16.44 -16.52 -16.80
N VAL A 193 -16.77 -16.64 -18.09
CA VAL A 193 -17.73 -15.77 -18.77
C VAL A 193 -18.90 -16.58 -19.32
N THR A 194 -20.13 -16.14 -19.10
CA THR A 194 -21.35 -16.76 -19.66
C THR A 194 -21.48 -16.49 -21.16
N ALA A 195 -22.47 -17.09 -21.83
CA ALA A 195 -22.72 -16.85 -23.25
C ALA A 195 -23.07 -15.38 -23.54
N ASP A 196 -23.73 -14.71 -22.60
CA ASP A 196 -24.16 -13.30 -22.72
C ASP A 196 -23.08 -12.31 -22.25
N GLY A 197 -21.86 -12.78 -21.95
CA GLY A 197 -20.74 -11.91 -21.58
C GLY A 197 -20.72 -11.51 -20.09
N GLU A 198 -21.52 -12.15 -19.24
CA GLU A 198 -21.49 -11.93 -17.79
C GLU A 198 -20.27 -12.64 -17.17
N ILE A 199 -19.56 -11.94 -16.28
CA ILE A 199 -18.48 -12.55 -15.49
C ILE A 199 -19.09 -13.28 -14.29
N ALA A 200 -18.99 -14.61 -14.33
CA ALA A 200 -19.41 -15.52 -13.27
C ALA A 200 -18.33 -15.70 -12.19
N ALA A 201 -17.06 -15.65 -12.58
CA ALA A 201 -15.93 -15.71 -11.66
C ALA A 201 -14.72 -14.99 -12.25
N HIS A 202 -13.84 -14.50 -11.38
CA HIS A 202 -12.61 -13.81 -11.73
C HIS A 202 -11.51 -14.17 -10.74
N TRP A 203 -10.29 -14.34 -11.23
CA TRP A 203 -9.08 -14.40 -10.43
C TRP A 203 -8.06 -13.42 -11.01
N GLY A 204 -7.65 -12.43 -10.21
CA GLY A 204 -6.77 -11.36 -10.66
C GLY A 204 -5.41 -11.37 -9.97
N ALA A 205 -4.43 -10.80 -10.66
CA ALA A 205 -3.10 -10.50 -10.13
C ALA A 205 -2.72 -9.05 -10.45
N LEU A 206 -2.20 -8.31 -9.46
CA LEU A 206 -1.80 -6.91 -9.55
C LEU A 206 -0.31 -6.77 -9.22
N PHE A 207 0.46 -6.15 -10.10
CA PHE A 207 1.87 -5.87 -9.84
C PHE A 207 1.99 -4.76 -8.79
N LEU A 208 2.55 -5.11 -7.62
CA LEU A 208 2.87 -4.17 -6.53
C LEU A 208 4.18 -3.44 -6.81
N THR A 209 5.10 -4.15 -7.43
CA THR A 209 6.40 -3.66 -7.91
C THR A 209 6.58 -4.19 -9.34
N PRO A 210 7.65 -3.82 -10.08
CA PRO A 210 7.90 -4.40 -11.40
C PRO A 210 7.96 -5.93 -11.43
N THR A 211 8.25 -6.59 -10.29
CA THR A 211 8.48 -8.04 -10.20
C THR A 211 7.66 -8.75 -9.12
N ILE A 212 7.08 -8.03 -8.15
CA ILE A 212 6.23 -8.63 -7.10
C ILE A 212 4.77 -8.41 -7.43
N VAL A 213 3.98 -9.48 -7.36
CA VAL A 213 2.56 -9.50 -7.70
C VAL A 213 1.71 -9.86 -6.50
N GLU A 214 0.63 -9.13 -6.24
CA GLU A 214 -0.47 -9.56 -5.39
C GLU A 214 -1.44 -10.43 -6.21
N SER A 215 -1.57 -11.70 -5.86
CA SER A 215 -2.60 -12.62 -6.39
C SER A 215 -3.71 -12.83 -5.36
N GLY A 216 -4.74 -13.59 -5.73
CA GLY A 216 -5.86 -13.88 -4.85
C GLY A 216 -6.92 -12.78 -4.85
N LEU A 217 -6.90 -11.88 -5.84
CA LEU A 217 -7.96 -10.88 -6.09
C LEU A 217 -9.20 -11.56 -6.71
N ALA A 218 -9.79 -12.47 -5.93
CA ALA A 218 -10.76 -13.43 -6.40
C ALA A 218 -12.21 -12.98 -6.17
N LEU A 219 -13.07 -13.43 -7.09
CA LEU A 219 -14.50 -13.22 -7.08
C LEU A 219 -15.16 -14.47 -7.67
N THR A 220 -16.21 -14.97 -7.03
CA THR A 220 -17.12 -15.96 -7.62
C THR A 220 -18.54 -15.61 -7.24
N ASP A 221 -19.34 -15.32 -8.27
CA ASP A 221 -20.77 -15.06 -8.12
C ASP A 221 -21.43 -16.24 -7.38
N PRO A 222 -22.14 -16.01 -6.26
CA PRO A 222 -22.90 -17.01 -5.52
C PRO A 222 -23.62 -18.05 -6.39
N ARG A 223 -24.27 -17.61 -7.48
CA ARG A 223 -25.00 -18.49 -8.40
C ARG A 223 -24.08 -19.52 -9.07
N PHE A 224 -22.80 -19.20 -9.26
CA PHE A 224 -21.83 -20.04 -9.96
C PHE A 224 -20.85 -20.76 -9.02
N ARG A 225 -21.06 -20.70 -7.70
CA ARG A 225 -20.21 -21.40 -6.71
C ARG A 225 -20.38 -22.93 -6.79
N ARG A 226 -19.48 -23.65 -6.09
CA ARG A 226 -19.42 -25.12 -6.04
C ARG A 226 -19.15 -25.80 -7.39
N ARG A 227 -18.61 -25.03 -8.35
CA ARG A 227 -18.22 -25.51 -9.69
C ARG A 227 -16.71 -25.59 -9.90
N GLY A 228 -15.90 -25.31 -8.88
CA GLY A 228 -14.43 -25.34 -8.98
C GLY A 228 -13.79 -24.15 -9.71
N LEU A 229 -14.58 -23.20 -10.20
CA LEU A 229 -14.13 -22.09 -11.06
C LEU A 229 -12.96 -21.29 -10.48
N ALA A 230 -13.00 -20.92 -9.20
CA ALA A 230 -11.93 -20.14 -8.57
C ALA A 230 -10.58 -20.85 -8.66
N LYS A 231 -10.54 -22.16 -8.40
CA LYS A 231 -9.32 -22.98 -8.47
C LYS A 231 -8.80 -23.11 -9.91
N GLU A 232 -9.70 -23.30 -10.87
CA GLU A 232 -9.31 -23.39 -12.29
C GLU A 232 -8.76 -22.05 -12.83
N LEU A 233 -9.36 -20.93 -12.43
CA LEU A 233 -8.89 -19.60 -12.81
C LEU A 233 -7.55 -19.26 -12.15
N ASP A 234 -7.37 -19.60 -10.88
CA ASP A 234 -6.09 -19.45 -10.18
C ASP A 234 -4.95 -20.18 -10.91
N GLN A 235 -5.12 -21.48 -11.21
CA GLN A 235 -4.10 -22.27 -11.92
C GLN A 235 -3.67 -21.65 -13.25
N ARG A 236 -4.61 -21.00 -13.96
CA ARG A 236 -4.34 -20.29 -15.21
C ARG A 236 -3.58 -18.98 -14.97
N VAL A 237 -3.89 -18.24 -13.90
CA VAL A 237 -3.10 -17.07 -13.48
C VAL A 237 -1.69 -17.49 -13.09
N ILE A 238 -1.51 -18.57 -12.32
CA ILE A 238 -0.19 -19.11 -11.96
C ILE A 238 0.62 -19.42 -13.22
N ALA A 239 0.03 -20.13 -14.19
CA ALA A 239 0.71 -20.47 -15.45
C ALA A 239 1.18 -19.22 -16.23
N ARG A 240 0.43 -18.11 -16.17
CA ARG A 240 0.82 -16.83 -16.77
C ARG A 240 1.89 -16.11 -15.99
N LEU A 241 1.86 -16.16 -14.66
CA LEU A 241 2.90 -15.56 -13.83
C LEU A 241 4.26 -16.21 -14.09
N LEU A 242 4.28 -17.54 -14.25
CA LEU A 242 5.51 -18.31 -14.56
C LEU A 242 6.18 -17.91 -15.89
N THR A 243 5.46 -17.29 -16.82
CA THR A 243 5.99 -16.81 -18.10
C THR A 243 6.11 -15.29 -18.18
N SER A 244 5.88 -14.60 -17.06
CA SER A 244 5.94 -13.14 -16.94
C SER A 244 7.23 -12.64 -16.30
N GLU A 245 7.33 -11.32 -16.10
CA GLU A 245 8.43 -10.72 -15.35
C GLU A 245 8.36 -10.97 -13.85
N ALA A 246 7.23 -11.47 -13.33
CA ALA A 246 7.06 -11.75 -11.91
C ALA A 246 8.18 -12.65 -11.34
N ALA A 247 8.77 -12.23 -10.24
CA ALA A 247 9.77 -12.98 -9.48
C ALA A 247 9.17 -13.58 -8.20
N GLY A 248 8.17 -12.91 -7.62
CA GLY A 248 7.47 -13.32 -6.41
C GLY A 248 5.97 -13.02 -6.46
N CYS A 249 5.21 -13.77 -5.67
CA CYS A 249 3.78 -13.60 -5.54
C CYS A 249 3.40 -13.53 -4.06
N VAL A 250 2.73 -12.46 -3.69
CA VAL A 250 2.08 -12.26 -2.39
C VAL A 250 0.61 -12.66 -2.53
N MET A 251 0.05 -13.26 -1.49
CA MET A 251 -1.39 -13.45 -1.34
C MET A 251 -1.78 -13.10 0.10
N ASN A 252 -3.00 -12.57 0.26
CA ASN A 252 -3.56 -12.19 1.55
C ASN A 252 -4.73 -13.13 1.92
N PRO A 253 -4.48 -14.37 2.41
CA PRO A 253 -5.54 -15.23 2.92
C PRO A 253 -6.41 -14.52 3.96
N VAL A 254 -7.69 -14.88 4.07
CA VAL A 254 -8.52 -14.35 5.16
C VAL A 254 -8.37 -15.18 6.43
N LEU A 255 -8.61 -14.55 7.59
CA LEU A 255 -8.71 -15.22 8.88
C LEU A 255 -10.15 -15.65 9.22
N THR A 256 -11.15 -15.28 8.44
CA THR A 256 -12.56 -15.69 8.68
C THR A 256 -12.82 -17.15 8.32
N HIS A 257 -11.92 -17.80 7.57
CA HIS A 257 -11.95 -19.23 7.27
C HIS A 257 -10.56 -19.73 6.85
N THR A 258 -10.34 -21.05 6.87
CA THR A 258 -9.03 -21.65 6.54
C THR A 258 -8.82 -21.94 5.05
N ALA A 259 -9.86 -21.85 4.20
CA ALA A 259 -9.81 -22.29 2.80
C ALA A 259 -8.72 -21.58 1.96
N THR A 260 -8.62 -20.25 2.04
CA THR A 260 -7.58 -19.48 1.32
C THR A 260 -6.18 -19.68 1.89
N GLN A 261 -6.07 -20.04 3.18
CA GLN A 261 -4.79 -20.37 3.80
C GLN A 261 -4.29 -21.72 3.25
N GLN A 262 -5.19 -22.71 3.19
CA GLN A 262 -4.88 -24.02 2.62
C GLN A 262 -4.47 -23.90 1.15
N LEU A 263 -5.23 -23.15 0.35
CA LEU A 263 -4.90 -22.89 -1.04
C LEU A 263 -3.50 -22.29 -1.21
N ALA A 264 -3.16 -21.26 -0.41
CA ALA A 264 -1.84 -20.64 -0.44
C ALA A 264 -0.69 -21.64 -0.23
N LEU A 265 -0.82 -22.52 0.77
CA LEU A 265 0.21 -23.50 1.11
C LEU A 265 0.28 -24.63 0.07
N GLU A 266 -0.86 -25.07 -0.48
CA GLU A 266 -0.90 -26.05 -1.58
C GLU A 266 -0.18 -25.55 -2.84
N GLU A 267 -0.18 -24.24 -3.07
CA GLU A 267 0.55 -23.57 -4.16
C GLU A 267 2.05 -23.33 -3.86
N GLY A 268 2.54 -23.80 -2.70
CA GLY A 268 3.94 -23.64 -2.29
C GLY A 268 4.26 -22.28 -1.69
N SER A 269 3.25 -21.53 -1.24
CA SER A 269 3.49 -20.32 -0.45
C SER A 269 3.83 -20.66 1.00
N VAL A 270 4.52 -19.75 1.67
CA VAL A 270 4.71 -19.77 3.12
C VAL A 270 4.15 -18.50 3.76
N ILE A 271 3.72 -18.57 5.01
CA ILE A 271 3.27 -17.38 5.74
C ILE A 271 4.50 -16.60 6.21
N VAL A 272 4.69 -15.40 5.66
CA VAL A 272 5.85 -14.53 5.93
C VAL A 272 5.53 -13.36 6.86
N GLY A 273 4.27 -13.26 7.31
CA GLY A 273 3.84 -12.24 8.25
C GLY A 273 2.32 -12.14 8.35
N ALA A 274 1.85 -11.05 8.92
CA ALA A 274 0.44 -10.69 8.97
C ALA A 274 0.25 -9.17 9.06
N TYR A 275 -0.72 -8.66 8.32
CA TYR A 275 -1.16 -7.27 8.43
C TYR A 275 -2.42 -7.20 9.27
N LEU A 276 -2.34 -6.43 10.35
CA LEU A 276 -3.41 -6.29 11.32
C LEU A 276 -4.23 -5.04 11.04
N SER A 277 -5.56 -5.14 11.14
CA SER A 277 -6.49 -4.04 10.83
C SER A 277 -6.26 -3.44 9.43
N TYR A 278 -5.74 -4.23 8.50
CA TYR A 278 -5.20 -3.85 7.19
C TYR A 278 -6.22 -3.16 6.28
N GLY A 279 -7.44 -3.70 6.20
CA GLY A 279 -8.48 -3.21 5.29
C GLY A 279 -9.76 -2.82 6.01
N MET A 280 -10.55 -1.96 5.37
CA MET A 280 -11.89 -1.62 5.86
C MET A 280 -12.77 -2.88 6.02
N PRO A 281 -13.79 -2.83 6.88
CA PRO A 281 -14.77 -3.91 6.97
C PRO A 281 -15.45 -4.12 5.63
N VAL A 282 -15.65 -5.39 5.26
CA VAL A 282 -16.23 -5.78 3.95
C VAL A 282 -17.44 -6.67 4.14
N GLU A 283 -18.31 -6.69 3.16
CA GLU A 283 -19.37 -7.69 3.00
C GLU A 283 -19.01 -8.62 1.86
N GLN A 284 -19.10 -9.92 2.10
CA GLN A 284 -18.92 -10.95 1.09
C GLN A 284 -20.23 -11.73 1.00
N VAL A 285 -21.05 -11.43 -0.02
CA VAL A 285 -22.33 -12.13 -0.21
C VAL A 285 -22.08 -13.63 -0.26
N GLY A 286 -22.83 -14.41 0.52
CA GLY A 286 -22.71 -15.87 0.62
C GLY A 286 -21.56 -16.37 1.46
N ILE A 287 -20.86 -15.49 2.17
CA ILE A 287 -19.74 -15.85 3.08
C ILE A 287 -19.91 -15.14 4.42
N THR A 288 -20.24 -13.84 4.43
CA THR A 288 -20.47 -13.07 5.66
C THR A 288 -21.94 -12.70 5.84
N SER A 289 -22.40 -12.63 7.08
CA SER A 289 -23.74 -12.10 7.40
C SER A 289 -23.70 -10.57 7.48
N GLY A 290 -23.77 -9.92 6.32
CA GLY A 290 -23.64 -8.47 6.20
C GLY A 290 -22.19 -7.98 6.21
N VAL A 291 -22.04 -6.65 6.29
CA VAL A 291 -20.73 -5.99 6.44
C VAL A 291 -20.12 -6.40 7.79
N LEU A 292 -18.86 -6.84 7.75
CA LEU A 292 -18.09 -7.08 8.96
C LEU A 292 -18.05 -5.82 9.85
N ARG A 293 -17.91 -5.99 11.16
CA ARG A 293 -17.81 -4.85 12.09
C ARG A 293 -16.41 -4.28 12.15
N GLU A 294 -15.42 -5.16 12.13
CA GLU A 294 -14.03 -4.83 12.39
C GLU A 294 -13.22 -4.73 11.11
N ARG A 295 -12.13 -3.95 11.18
CA ARG A 295 -11.11 -3.90 10.13
C ARG A 295 -10.49 -5.28 9.97
N ARG A 296 -10.23 -5.69 8.72
CA ARG A 296 -9.75 -7.04 8.42
C ARG A 296 -8.26 -7.17 8.68
N SER A 297 -7.89 -8.22 9.41
CA SER A 297 -6.51 -8.70 9.50
C SER A 297 -6.31 -9.89 8.56
N LEU A 298 -5.14 -9.96 7.92
CA LEU A 298 -4.81 -10.95 6.89
C LEU A 298 -3.40 -11.51 7.15
N PRO A 299 -3.18 -12.84 7.11
CA PRO A 299 -1.84 -13.39 6.98
C PRO A 299 -1.27 -12.96 5.63
N LEU A 300 0.04 -12.84 5.56
CA LEU A 300 0.75 -12.58 4.33
C LEU A 300 1.43 -13.87 3.87
N ALA A 301 0.93 -14.45 2.79
CA ALA A 301 1.55 -15.60 2.14
C ALA A 301 2.47 -15.14 1.01
N TYR A 302 3.65 -15.74 0.87
CA TYR A 302 4.57 -15.47 -0.23
C TYR A 302 5.05 -16.77 -0.88
N ARG A 303 5.06 -16.79 -2.21
CA ARG A 303 5.72 -17.83 -3.02
C ARG A 303 6.65 -17.20 -4.04
N THR A 304 7.72 -17.91 -4.35
CA THR A 304 8.63 -17.53 -5.43
C THR A 304 8.02 -17.97 -6.78
N VAL A 305 8.13 -17.11 -7.78
CA VAL A 305 7.82 -17.43 -9.18
C VAL A 305 9.11 -17.80 -9.93
N LYS A 306 10.20 -17.11 -9.57
CA LYS A 306 11.57 -17.39 -10.04
C LYS A 306 12.47 -17.73 -8.84
N PRO A 307 13.54 -18.52 -9.02
CA PRO A 307 14.47 -18.79 -7.92
C PRO A 307 15.07 -17.49 -7.37
N LEU A 308 15.07 -17.33 -6.06
CA LEU A 308 15.67 -16.17 -5.40
C LEU A 308 17.19 -16.20 -5.55
N THR A 309 17.81 -15.04 -5.77
CA THR A 309 19.26 -14.91 -5.69
C THR A 309 19.72 -14.91 -4.23
N PRO A 310 20.89 -15.48 -3.89
CA PRO A 310 21.44 -15.42 -2.53
C PRO A 310 21.53 -13.97 -2.01
N ALA A 311 21.10 -13.76 -0.77
CA ALA A 311 21.16 -12.44 -0.14
C ALA A 311 21.37 -12.54 1.37
N THR A 312 22.00 -11.53 1.96
CA THR A 312 22.18 -11.42 3.40
C THR A 312 21.14 -10.47 3.99
N LEU A 313 20.60 -10.82 5.17
CA LEU A 313 19.60 -10.05 5.90
C LEU A 313 20.23 -9.44 7.16
N TRP A 314 20.13 -8.13 7.29
CA TRP A 314 20.59 -7.38 8.47
C TRP A 314 19.39 -6.90 9.28
N VAL A 315 18.78 -7.85 9.98
CA VAL A 315 17.54 -7.66 10.74
C VAL A 315 17.85 -7.02 12.10
N PRO A 316 17.18 -5.91 12.48
CA PRO A 316 17.28 -5.37 13.83
C PRO A 316 16.84 -6.40 14.89
N ALA A 317 17.55 -6.45 16.01
CA ALA A 317 17.37 -7.48 17.05
C ALA A 317 15.90 -7.69 17.51
N PRO A 318 15.06 -6.65 17.66
CA PRO A 318 13.65 -6.84 18.06
C PRO A 318 12.79 -7.64 17.09
N TYR A 319 13.21 -7.78 15.82
CA TYR A 319 12.44 -8.43 14.76
C TYR A 319 13.05 -9.77 14.31
N THR A 320 14.27 -10.10 14.76
CA THR A 320 15.02 -11.28 14.32
C THR A 320 14.25 -12.59 14.50
N SER A 321 13.58 -12.80 15.64
CA SER A 321 12.80 -14.02 15.89
C SER A 321 11.62 -14.18 14.93
N PHE A 322 11.00 -13.08 14.50
CA PHE A 322 9.88 -13.11 13.55
C PHE A 322 10.37 -13.44 12.14
N VAL A 323 11.51 -12.89 11.73
CA VAL A 323 12.10 -13.22 10.42
C VAL A 323 12.51 -14.70 10.39
N HIS A 324 13.13 -15.22 11.45
CA HIS A 324 13.43 -16.66 11.57
C HIS A 324 12.16 -17.52 11.47
N ALA A 325 11.11 -17.18 12.23
CA ALA A 325 9.84 -17.91 12.17
C ALA A 325 9.22 -17.92 10.76
N ALA A 326 9.43 -16.85 9.98
CA ALA A 326 8.92 -16.75 8.61
C ALA A 326 9.72 -17.56 7.58
N ILE A 327 11.07 -17.61 7.70
CA ILE A 327 11.91 -18.10 6.59
C ILE A 327 12.74 -19.35 6.89
N ASP A 328 12.93 -19.75 8.15
CA ASP A 328 13.83 -20.87 8.50
C ASP A 328 13.35 -22.22 7.91
N ASN A 329 12.04 -22.37 7.71
CA ASN A 329 11.44 -23.57 7.10
C ASN A 329 11.41 -23.50 5.56
N THR A 330 12.09 -22.54 4.95
CA THR A 330 12.17 -22.37 3.49
C THR A 330 13.53 -22.83 2.97
N SER A 331 13.60 -23.08 1.66
CA SER A 331 14.86 -23.30 0.95
C SER A 331 15.49 -22.01 0.43
N TRP A 332 15.00 -20.85 0.86
CA TRP A 332 15.44 -19.56 0.33
C TRP A 332 16.90 -19.31 0.72
N PRO A 333 17.76 -18.88 -0.22
CA PRO A 333 19.17 -18.65 0.05
C PRO A 333 19.33 -17.31 0.78
N ARG A 334 18.98 -17.30 2.07
CA ARG A 334 19.06 -16.13 2.96
C ARG A 334 19.98 -16.44 4.14
N GLU A 335 20.96 -15.59 4.33
CA GLU A 335 21.86 -15.66 5.48
C GLU A 335 21.66 -14.45 6.38
N PHE A 336 21.84 -14.61 7.68
CA PHE A 336 21.74 -13.50 8.63
C PHE A 336 23.11 -12.86 8.84
N GLY A 337 23.18 -11.56 8.55
CA GLY A 337 24.35 -10.75 8.82
C GLY A 337 24.53 -10.45 10.31
N SER A 338 25.75 -10.08 10.68
CA SER A 338 26.06 -9.51 12.00
C SER A 338 26.75 -8.16 11.79
N ALA A 339 26.22 -7.13 12.45
CA ALA A 339 26.57 -5.75 12.16
C ALA A 339 27.94 -5.37 12.73
N GLN A 340 28.58 -4.44 12.02
CA GLN A 340 29.64 -3.62 12.58
C GLN A 340 29.01 -2.52 13.45
N ARG A 341 29.58 -2.27 14.64
CA ARG A 341 29.02 -1.34 15.66
C ARG A 341 28.81 0.11 15.18
N ALA A 342 29.38 0.52 14.06
CA ALA A 342 29.29 1.88 13.53
C ALA A 342 29.14 1.85 11.99
N PRO A 343 27.92 1.75 11.46
CA PRO A 343 27.70 1.76 10.02
C PRO A 343 28.09 3.11 9.42
N GLN A 344 28.81 3.08 8.28
CA GLN A 344 29.08 4.28 7.49
C GLN A 344 27.92 4.52 6.53
N VAL A 345 26.98 5.36 6.95
CA VAL A 345 25.85 5.82 6.14
C VAL A 345 25.81 7.35 6.10
N ALA A 346 25.00 7.89 5.19
CA ALA A 346 24.72 9.31 5.12
C ALA A 346 24.11 9.83 6.44
N ALA A 347 24.13 11.15 6.64
CA ALA A 347 23.46 11.74 7.80
C ALA A 347 21.93 11.58 7.71
N GLN A 348 21.39 11.65 6.49
CA GLN A 348 19.95 11.74 6.24
C GLN A 348 19.38 10.50 5.55
N THR A 349 18.21 10.09 6.02
CA THR A 349 17.40 9.00 5.52
C THR A 349 16.45 9.53 4.46
N VAL A 350 16.34 8.81 3.34
CA VAL A 350 15.35 9.13 2.30
C VAL A 350 14.15 8.23 2.47
N VAL A 351 12.99 8.85 2.70
CA VAL A 351 11.70 8.17 2.75
C VAL A 351 10.78 8.66 1.64
N ALA A 352 9.90 7.78 1.19
CA ALA A 352 8.73 8.15 0.40
C ALA A 352 7.46 7.68 1.11
N THR A 353 6.42 8.51 1.10
CA THR A 353 5.17 8.20 1.80
C THR A 353 3.99 8.17 0.86
N LYS A 354 3.08 7.22 1.07
CA LYS A 354 1.82 7.10 0.33
C LYS A 354 0.65 6.91 1.30
N LEU A 355 -0.53 7.42 0.91
CA LEU A 355 -1.78 7.24 1.66
C LEU A 355 -2.84 6.61 0.75
N ASP A 356 -3.33 5.43 1.14
CA ASP A 356 -4.60 4.88 0.70
C ASP A 356 -5.69 5.43 1.62
N SER A 357 -6.40 6.47 1.16
CA SER A 357 -7.46 7.13 1.94
C SER A 357 -8.69 6.24 2.13
N PHE A 358 -9.00 5.35 1.18
CA PHE A 358 -10.13 4.43 1.29
C PHE A 358 -9.90 3.43 2.43
N ASN A 359 -8.72 2.81 2.47
CA ASN A 359 -8.35 1.91 3.55
C ASN A 359 -7.80 2.62 4.78
N ARG A 360 -7.61 3.94 4.73
CA ARG A 360 -6.94 4.74 5.78
C ARG A 360 -5.59 4.13 6.17
N ARG A 361 -4.83 3.72 5.15
CA ARG A 361 -3.54 3.04 5.29
C ARG A 361 -2.43 3.91 4.74
N GLY A 362 -1.46 4.24 5.59
CA GLY A 362 -0.22 4.88 5.20
C GLY A 362 0.86 3.86 4.86
N GLU A 363 1.74 4.21 3.95
CA GLU A 363 2.93 3.44 3.60
C GLU A 363 4.14 4.40 3.65
N ILE A 364 5.23 3.96 4.28
CA ILE A 364 6.52 4.64 4.33
C ILE A 364 7.54 3.68 3.70
N GLU A 365 8.08 4.04 2.56
CA GLU A 365 9.19 3.32 1.92
C GLU A 365 10.51 4.01 2.28
N VAL A 366 11.40 3.29 2.97
CA VAL A 366 12.76 3.77 3.23
C VAL A 366 13.63 3.41 2.02
N ARG A 367 13.96 4.42 1.21
CA ARG A 367 14.72 4.24 -0.04
C ARG A 367 16.23 4.24 0.16
N SER A 368 16.70 4.92 1.21
CA SER A 368 18.11 4.88 1.64
C SER A 368 18.23 5.16 3.14
N LEU A 369 19.17 4.48 3.79
CA LEU A 369 19.41 4.63 5.23
C LEU A 369 20.34 5.80 5.55
N GLY A 370 19.95 6.61 6.52
CA GLY A 370 20.78 7.63 7.17
C GLY A 370 20.83 7.45 8.69
N GLN A 371 21.73 8.20 9.34
CA GLN A 371 21.90 8.15 10.80
C GLN A 371 20.63 8.57 11.57
N ASP A 372 19.77 9.36 10.94
CA ASP A 372 18.49 9.87 11.45
C ASP A 372 17.28 8.96 11.15
N LEU A 373 17.48 7.68 10.80
CA LEU A 373 16.40 6.75 10.40
C LEU A 373 15.17 6.80 11.30
N VAL A 374 15.36 6.75 12.63
CA VAL A 374 14.25 6.75 13.58
C VAL A 374 13.49 8.08 13.54
N ASP A 375 14.20 9.21 13.47
CA ASP A 375 13.61 10.55 13.42
C ASP A 375 12.83 10.75 12.12
N ALA A 376 13.42 10.37 10.97
CA ALA A 376 12.77 10.45 9.66
C ALA A 376 11.48 9.61 9.58
N VAL A 377 11.49 8.41 10.16
CA VAL A 377 10.29 7.55 10.22
C VAL A 377 9.25 8.11 11.18
N ASP A 378 9.63 8.68 12.32
CA ASP A 378 8.68 9.31 13.25
C ASP A 378 7.98 10.53 12.61
N GLU A 379 8.74 11.39 11.91
CA GLU A 379 8.17 12.53 11.20
C GLU A 379 7.16 12.10 10.13
N ALA A 380 7.51 11.10 9.32
CA ALA A 380 6.61 10.54 8.31
C ALA A 380 5.36 9.89 8.95
N LEU A 381 5.53 9.19 10.07
CA LEU A 381 4.43 8.60 10.82
C LEU A 381 3.49 9.67 11.39
N ILE A 382 4.02 10.77 11.94
CA ILE A 382 3.24 11.91 12.41
C ILE A 382 2.45 12.54 11.26
N ALA A 383 3.06 12.71 10.08
CA ALA A 383 2.40 13.26 8.91
C ALA A 383 1.23 12.37 8.43
N LEU A 384 1.46 11.07 8.28
CA LEU A 384 0.43 10.11 7.87
C LEU A 384 -0.72 10.00 8.88
N ARG A 385 -0.42 9.98 10.19
CA ARG A 385 -1.44 10.01 11.25
C ARG A 385 -2.26 11.29 11.23
N GLY A 386 -1.61 12.43 11.01
CA GLY A 386 -2.28 13.71 10.81
C GLY A 386 -3.15 13.76 9.54
N SER A 387 -2.89 12.85 8.60
CA SER A 387 -3.59 12.69 7.32
C SER A 387 -4.68 11.59 7.37
N GLY A 388 -5.04 11.11 8.56
CA GLY A 388 -6.15 10.18 8.76
C GLY A 388 -5.79 8.69 8.71
N ALA A 389 -4.51 8.34 8.54
CA ALA A 389 -4.06 6.95 8.57
C ALA A 389 -4.30 6.29 9.93
N GLU A 390 -4.96 5.12 9.92
CA GLU A 390 -5.17 4.27 11.09
C GLU A 390 -4.21 3.09 11.15
N VAL A 391 -3.61 2.74 10.02
CA VAL A 391 -2.56 1.73 9.92
C VAL A 391 -1.44 2.32 9.09
N VAL A 392 -0.19 2.11 9.49
CA VAL A 392 0.99 2.52 8.70
C VAL A 392 1.94 1.36 8.54
N HIS A 393 2.33 1.05 7.31
CA HIS A 393 3.38 0.08 6.99
C HIS A 393 4.69 0.78 6.65
N VAL A 394 5.80 0.32 7.22
CA VAL A 394 7.15 0.85 6.96
C VAL A 394 7.97 -0.23 6.27
N PHE A 395 8.35 0.00 5.02
CA PHE A 395 9.16 -0.91 4.21
C PHE A 395 10.64 -0.54 4.36
N LEU A 396 11.43 -1.45 4.94
CA LEU A 396 12.85 -1.26 5.22
C LEU A 396 13.71 -2.15 4.32
N PRO A 397 14.81 -1.62 3.74
CA PRO A 397 15.72 -2.40 2.88
C PRO A 397 16.60 -3.30 3.75
N VAL A 398 16.16 -4.53 4.01
CA VAL A 398 16.82 -5.42 4.98
C VAL A 398 18.15 -6.00 4.47
N ASN A 399 18.46 -5.79 3.20
CA ASN A 399 19.76 -6.12 2.62
C ASN A 399 20.82 -5.02 2.82
N GLU A 400 20.51 -3.95 3.54
CA GLU A 400 21.50 -2.93 3.90
C GLU A 400 22.09 -3.18 5.31
N PRO A 401 23.42 -3.35 5.45
CA PRO A 401 24.05 -3.67 6.73
C PRO A 401 23.73 -2.73 7.89
N ALA A 402 23.52 -1.46 7.58
CA ALA A 402 23.27 -0.42 8.57
C ALA A 402 21.91 -0.61 9.28
N LEU A 403 20.94 -1.28 8.64
CA LEU A 403 19.60 -1.43 9.18
C LEU A 403 19.62 -2.14 10.53
N GLN A 404 20.45 -3.17 10.68
CA GLN A 404 20.50 -3.97 11.91
C GLN A 404 20.78 -3.13 13.17
N VAL A 405 21.58 -2.06 13.06
CA VAL A 405 21.89 -1.16 14.18
C VAL A 405 20.90 0.01 14.24
N LEU A 406 20.67 0.69 13.11
CA LEU A 406 19.84 1.90 13.07
C LEU A 406 18.37 1.62 13.35
N GLY A 407 17.89 0.43 12.96
CA GLY A 407 16.50 0.02 13.11
C GLY A 407 16.10 -0.45 14.50
N GLU A 408 17.03 -0.60 15.45
CA GLU A 408 16.70 -1.06 16.82
C GLU A 408 15.73 -0.10 17.53
N GLY A 409 15.88 1.21 17.28
CA GLY A 409 15.06 2.27 17.87
C GLY A 409 13.64 2.36 17.32
N LEU A 410 13.30 1.68 16.22
CA LEU A 410 11.96 1.77 15.61
C LEU A 410 10.85 1.24 16.52
N THR A 411 11.18 0.35 17.46
CA THR A 411 10.23 -0.12 18.47
C THR A 411 9.72 0.99 19.40
N GLU A 412 10.49 2.07 19.61
CA GLU A 412 10.07 3.23 20.41
C GLU A 412 8.93 4.01 19.72
N LEU A 413 8.79 3.88 18.41
CA LEU A 413 7.70 4.45 17.62
C LEU A 413 6.42 3.59 17.65
N GLY A 414 6.46 2.44 18.32
CA GLY A 414 5.36 1.48 18.34
C GLY A 414 5.28 0.59 17.09
N LEU A 415 6.35 0.53 16.29
CA LEU A 415 6.42 -0.27 15.07
C LEU A 415 6.69 -1.74 15.39
N ALA A 416 5.69 -2.59 15.20
CA ALA A 416 5.79 -4.04 15.33
C ALA A 416 6.16 -4.70 14.00
N PHE A 417 6.56 -5.96 14.02
CA PHE A 417 6.76 -6.77 12.83
C PHE A 417 5.46 -6.88 12.02
N GLY A 418 5.53 -6.66 10.72
CA GLY A 418 4.47 -6.92 9.75
C GLY A 418 4.76 -8.17 8.95
N SER A 419 5.85 -8.14 8.19
CA SER A 419 6.26 -9.23 7.31
C SER A 419 7.71 -9.15 6.85
N ILE A 420 8.22 -10.22 6.25
CA ILE A 420 9.44 -10.21 5.42
C ILE A 420 9.07 -10.61 3.99
N ILE A 421 9.30 -9.73 3.01
CA ILE A 421 8.92 -9.98 1.61
C ILE A 421 10.17 -10.00 0.74
N PRO A 422 10.57 -11.15 0.17
CA PRO A 422 11.71 -11.21 -0.71
C PRO A 422 11.57 -10.35 -1.97
N GLU A 423 12.67 -9.73 -2.43
CA GLU A 423 12.76 -8.96 -3.68
C GLU A 423 11.71 -7.84 -3.86
N TYR A 424 11.16 -7.31 -2.76
CA TYR A 424 10.13 -6.28 -2.80
C TYR A 424 10.67 -4.87 -3.05
N THR A 425 11.79 -4.51 -2.44
CA THR A 425 12.42 -3.20 -2.64
C THR A 425 13.34 -3.23 -3.85
N ALA A 426 13.72 -2.04 -4.35
CA ALA A 426 14.77 -1.92 -5.37
C ALA A 426 16.12 -2.51 -4.91
N GLN A 427 16.36 -2.58 -3.60
CA GLN A 427 17.58 -3.08 -2.96
C GLN A 427 17.49 -4.57 -2.58
N GLY A 428 16.36 -5.24 -2.83
CA GLY A 428 16.12 -6.64 -2.47
C GLY A 428 14.90 -6.82 -1.57
N ASP A 429 15.03 -7.64 -0.53
CA ASP A 429 13.98 -7.98 0.42
C ASP A 429 13.52 -6.76 1.25
N ALA A 430 12.23 -6.74 1.61
CA ALA A 430 11.65 -5.76 2.52
C ALA A 430 11.34 -6.38 3.88
N LEU A 431 11.91 -5.82 4.96
CA LEU A 431 11.33 -5.97 6.29
C LEU A 431 10.22 -4.93 6.42
N VAL A 432 8.98 -5.39 6.55
CA VAL A 432 7.82 -4.52 6.73
C VAL A 432 7.47 -4.46 8.20
N LEU A 433 7.44 -3.26 8.75
CA LEU A 433 6.91 -3.00 10.10
C LEU A 433 5.52 -2.38 10.01
N GLN A 434 4.74 -2.47 11.08
CA GLN A 434 3.38 -1.93 11.14
C GLN A 434 3.12 -1.15 12.43
N TRP A 435 2.42 -0.02 12.30
CA TRP A 435 1.84 0.75 13.38
C TRP A 435 0.32 0.75 13.26
N LEU A 436 -0.38 0.61 14.40
CA LEU A 436 -1.85 0.65 14.47
C LEU A 436 -2.31 1.79 15.37
N ALA A 437 -3.34 2.52 14.94
CA ALA A 437 -4.03 3.51 15.75
C ALA A 437 -4.77 2.86 16.93
N ASP A 438 -5.36 1.69 16.69
CA ASP A 438 -5.98 0.86 17.72
C ASP A 438 -5.30 -0.52 17.78
N PRO A 439 -4.52 -0.81 18.84
CA PRO A 439 -3.89 -2.12 19.04
C PRO A 439 -4.85 -3.20 19.55
N ALA A 440 -6.10 -2.85 19.90
CA ALA A 440 -7.12 -3.77 20.38
C ALA A 440 -7.82 -4.51 19.23
N VAL A 441 -7.06 -5.32 18.49
CA VAL A 441 -7.59 -6.14 17.40
C VAL A 441 -8.47 -7.27 17.95
N ASP A 442 -9.71 -7.36 17.48
CA ASP A 442 -10.62 -8.48 17.77
C ASP A 442 -10.24 -9.71 16.94
N THR A 443 -10.01 -10.82 17.64
CA THR A 443 -9.62 -12.11 17.06
C THR A 443 -10.73 -13.15 17.19
N SER A 444 -11.92 -12.78 17.66
CA SER A 444 -13.01 -13.71 17.98
C SER A 444 -13.50 -14.54 16.80
N THR A 445 -13.31 -14.03 15.58
CA THR A 445 -13.70 -14.70 14.32
C THR A 445 -12.50 -15.27 13.55
N TRP A 446 -11.33 -15.36 14.17
CA TRP A 446 -10.13 -15.84 13.49
C TRP A 446 -10.04 -17.37 13.54
N HIS A 447 -9.76 -17.95 12.38
CA HIS A 447 -9.57 -19.37 12.17
C HIS A 447 -8.22 -19.57 11.49
N TYR A 448 -7.41 -20.46 12.07
CA TYR A 448 -6.08 -20.79 11.56
C TYR A 448 -6.09 -22.21 10.99
N LEU A 449 -5.40 -22.40 9.88
CA LEU A 449 -5.27 -23.72 9.26
C LEU A 449 -4.51 -24.71 10.16
N ASN A 450 -3.50 -24.24 10.88
CA ASN A 450 -2.66 -25.03 11.77
C ASN A 450 -2.05 -24.16 12.89
N ASP A 451 -1.46 -24.84 13.88
CA ASP A 451 -0.87 -24.20 15.07
C ASP A 451 0.32 -23.29 14.72
N GLU A 452 1.08 -23.58 13.66
CA GLU A 452 2.22 -22.76 13.24
C GLU A 452 1.77 -21.35 12.84
N ILE A 453 0.70 -21.25 12.04
CA ILE A 453 0.10 -19.97 11.64
C ILE A 453 -0.47 -19.25 12.87
N GLU A 454 -1.19 -19.97 13.74
CA GLU A 454 -1.76 -19.37 14.96
C GLU A 454 -0.68 -18.77 15.86
N VAL A 455 0.37 -19.54 16.14
CA VAL A 455 1.48 -19.12 17.00
C VAL A 455 2.19 -17.90 16.40
N PHE A 456 2.46 -17.92 15.11
CA PHE A 456 3.19 -16.82 14.45
C PHE A 456 2.37 -15.52 14.45
N ILE A 457 1.10 -15.57 14.02
CA ILE A 457 0.24 -14.38 13.98
C ILE A 457 -0.06 -13.85 15.37
N THR A 458 -0.29 -14.74 16.35
CA THR A 458 -0.53 -14.33 17.74
C THR A 458 0.72 -13.69 18.36
N ALA A 459 1.92 -14.13 18.00
CA ALA A 459 3.16 -13.49 18.42
C ALA A 459 3.27 -12.06 17.88
N ILE A 460 2.89 -11.83 16.61
CA ILE A 460 2.86 -10.49 15.99
C ILE A 460 1.87 -9.59 16.74
N LEU A 461 0.64 -10.08 17.00
CA LEU A 461 -0.37 -9.33 17.74
C LEU A 461 0.08 -8.98 19.17
N ARG A 462 0.80 -9.91 19.85
CA ARG A 462 1.39 -9.62 21.16
C ARG A 462 2.43 -8.51 21.07
N GLN A 463 3.30 -8.52 20.06
CA GLN A 463 4.29 -7.45 19.88
C GLN A 463 3.62 -6.09 19.67
N VAL A 464 2.56 -6.01 18.87
CA VAL A 464 1.79 -4.77 18.68
C VAL A 464 1.24 -4.22 20.00
N ARG A 465 0.62 -5.09 20.82
CA ARG A 465 0.07 -4.70 22.12
C ARG A 465 1.16 -4.22 23.07
N ASP A 466 2.25 -4.98 23.19
CA ASP A 466 3.37 -4.65 24.06
C ASP A 466 4.02 -3.30 23.70
N LEU A 467 4.25 -3.05 22.41
CA LEU A 467 4.89 -1.80 21.95
C LEU A 467 3.94 -0.59 22.13
N SER A 468 2.64 -0.78 21.90
CA SER A 468 1.64 0.26 22.11
C SER A 468 1.51 0.66 23.59
N GLU A 469 1.56 -0.31 24.50
CA GLU A 469 1.57 -0.06 25.95
C GLU A 469 2.83 0.68 26.38
N ARG A 470 4.01 0.24 25.92
CA ARG A 470 5.30 0.91 26.19
C ARG A 470 5.31 2.35 25.71
N GLY A 471 4.89 2.61 24.47
CA GLY A 471 4.82 3.97 23.92
C GLY A 471 3.85 4.88 24.69
N THR A 472 2.74 4.33 25.18
CA THR A 472 1.80 5.07 26.04
C THR A 472 2.41 5.40 27.41
N GLN A 473 3.11 4.45 28.04
CA GLN A 473 3.79 4.68 29.31
C GLN A 473 4.94 5.69 29.20
N SER A 474 5.76 5.59 28.15
CA SER A 474 6.86 6.53 27.87
C SER A 474 6.37 7.96 27.68
N ARG A 475 5.29 8.16 26.89
CA ARG A 475 4.66 9.48 26.70
C ARG A 475 4.10 10.05 28.01
N ARG A 476 3.43 9.22 28.84
CA ARG A 476 2.95 9.64 30.18
C ARG A 476 4.09 10.07 31.09
N ARG A 477 5.21 9.34 31.11
CA ARG A 477 6.40 9.69 31.91
C ARG A 477 7.08 10.97 31.40
N ALA A 478 7.13 11.18 30.09
CA ALA A 478 7.66 12.42 29.50
C ALA A 478 6.78 13.63 29.86
N ALA A 479 5.46 13.52 29.70
CA ALA A 479 4.51 14.58 30.08
C ALA A 479 4.57 14.91 31.58
N HIS A 480 4.67 13.90 32.44
CA HIS A 480 4.83 14.09 33.88
C HIS A 480 6.14 14.81 34.23
N ARG A 481 7.27 14.42 33.60
CA ARG A 481 8.56 15.11 33.77
C ARG A 481 8.49 16.56 33.30
N ALA A 482 7.91 16.83 32.12
CA ALA A 482 7.74 18.19 31.60
C ALA A 482 6.89 19.05 32.56
N ALA A 483 5.81 18.50 33.13
CA ALA A 483 4.99 19.19 34.11
C ALA A 483 5.75 19.49 35.42
N LEU A 484 6.60 18.57 35.89
CA LEU A 484 7.46 18.78 37.05
C LEU A 484 8.50 19.88 36.82
N PHE A 485 9.16 19.89 35.65
CA PHE A 485 10.12 20.95 35.30
C PHE A 485 9.43 22.32 35.17
N ALA A 486 8.27 22.38 34.51
CA ALA A 486 7.48 23.62 34.41
C ALA A 486 6.96 24.13 35.77
N ALA A 487 6.88 23.26 36.79
CA ALA A 487 6.51 23.63 38.15
C ALA A 487 7.72 24.07 39.01
N LEU A 488 8.96 23.72 38.62
CA LEU A 488 10.20 24.15 39.28
C LEU A 488 10.71 25.50 38.75
N ASP A 489 10.29 25.89 37.55
CA ASP A 489 10.58 27.19 36.92
C ASP A 489 9.57 28.31 37.30
N ARG A 490 8.73 28.08 38.32
CA ARG A 490 7.85 29.08 38.97
C ARG A 490 8.27 29.29 40.42
#